data_AF-A0A7J9ZXY5-F1
#
_entry.id   AF-A0A7J9ZXY5-F1
#
_cell.length_a   1.000
_cell.length_b   1.000
_cell.length_c   1.000
_cell.angle_alpha   90.00
_cell.angle_beta   90.00
_cell.angle_gamma   90.00
#
_symmetry.space_group_name_H-M   'P 1'
#
loop_
_entity.id
_entity.type
_entity.pdbx_description
1 polymer ?
#
loop_
_entity_poly.entity_id
_entity_poly.type
_entity_poly.pdbx_seq_one_letter_code
_entity_poly.pdbx_strand_id
1 'polypeptide(L)'
;MFCIVAYWLVTFVAPTGTRLSAKVTQYGFLLGAVVPGAVLLVLVVWWWVAGQPIGWETAAGATATDAHEHPRWTPYLTGLGTLAFLGAMLMNFAGVEAQAVHTTELRRPKRQFPAAILIAVVVSFVIFTVGSLAVAAIVPYDRIT
;
A
#
# COMPACT_ATOMS: atom_id res chain seq x y z
N MET A 1 3.18 -16.01 -20.65
CA MET A 1 2.15 -15.58 -21.63
C MET A 1 1.25 -14.46 -21.12
N PHE A 2 0.67 -14.56 -19.92
CA PHE A 2 -0.20 -13.50 -19.35
C PHE A 2 0.43 -12.10 -19.38
N CYS A 3 1.69 -11.96 -18.95
CA CYS A 3 2.37 -10.65 -18.93
C CYS A 3 2.53 -10.02 -20.31
N ILE A 4 2.71 -10.83 -21.37
CA ILE A 4 2.83 -10.34 -22.76
C ILE A 4 1.48 -9.84 -23.25
N VAL A 5 0.39 -10.55 -22.95
CA VAL A 5 -0.96 -10.12 -23.32
C VAL A 5 -1.36 -8.84 -22.59
N ALA A 6 -1.07 -8.76 -21.28
CA ALA A 6 -1.30 -7.55 -20.49
C ALA A 6 -0.48 -6.36 -21.00
N TYR A 7 0.80 -6.57 -21.34
CA TYR A 7 1.67 -5.54 -21.90
C TYR A 7 1.13 -4.96 -23.22
N TRP A 8 0.68 -5.82 -24.13
CA TRP A 8 0.09 -5.38 -25.40
C TRP A 8 -1.23 -4.63 -25.17
N LEU A 9 -2.10 -5.10 -24.27
CA LEU A 9 -3.33 -4.38 -23.91
C LEU A 9 -3.05 -2.97 -23.38
N VAL A 10 -2.08 -2.81 -22.49
CA VAL A 10 -1.67 -1.49 -21.98
C VAL A 10 -1.09 -0.63 -23.09
N THR A 11 -0.27 -1.22 -23.97
CA THR A 11 0.32 -0.53 -25.13
C THR A 11 -0.74 -0.03 -26.12
N PHE A 12 -1.83 -0.77 -26.33
CA PHE A 12 -2.94 -0.31 -27.17
C PHE A 12 -3.76 0.83 -26.52
N VAL A 13 -3.83 0.88 -25.19
CA VAL A 13 -4.51 1.97 -24.45
C VAL A 13 -3.61 3.20 -24.33
N ALA A 14 -2.28 3.05 -24.30
CA ALA A 14 -1.34 4.15 -24.17
C ALA A 14 -1.49 5.30 -25.20
N PRO A 15 -1.74 5.05 -26.51
CA PRO A 15 -1.97 6.11 -27.49
C PRO A 15 -3.39 6.69 -27.46
N THR A 16 -4.33 6.09 -26.72
CA THR A 16 -5.70 6.63 -26.63
C THR A 16 -5.69 7.89 -25.76
N GLY A 17 -6.30 8.98 -26.25
CA GLY A 17 -6.19 10.32 -25.67
C GLY A 17 -6.38 10.40 -24.15
N THR A 18 -5.83 11.45 -23.55
CA THR A 18 -5.68 11.64 -22.08
C THR A 18 -6.92 11.30 -21.25
N ARG A 19 -8.14 11.50 -21.77
CA ARG A 19 -9.40 11.14 -21.11
C ARG A 19 -9.62 9.63 -20.93
N LEU A 20 -9.26 8.80 -21.91
CA LEU A 20 -9.48 7.35 -21.80
C LEU A 20 -8.45 6.75 -20.83
N SER A 21 -7.19 7.16 -20.93
CA SER A 21 -6.13 6.76 -20.00
C SER A 21 -6.46 7.15 -18.55
N ALA A 22 -6.98 8.36 -18.31
CA ALA A 22 -7.43 8.77 -16.98
C ALA A 22 -8.57 7.88 -16.44
N LYS A 23 -9.57 7.54 -17.28
CA LYS A 23 -10.66 6.64 -16.88
C LYS A 23 -10.18 5.23 -16.59
N VAL A 24 -9.31 4.67 -17.44
CA VAL A 24 -8.75 3.33 -17.24
C VAL A 24 -7.97 3.28 -15.92
N THR A 25 -7.15 4.28 -15.64
CA THR A 25 -6.41 4.38 -14.37
C THR A 25 -7.37 4.51 -13.18
N GLN A 26 -8.42 5.32 -13.27
CA GLN A 26 -9.40 5.48 -12.21
C GLN A 26 -10.19 4.19 -11.93
N TYR A 27 -10.71 3.53 -12.97
CA TYR A 27 -11.44 2.26 -12.82
C TYR A 27 -10.51 1.13 -12.37
N GLY A 28 -9.27 1.10 -12.87
CA GLY A 28 -8.24 0.16 -12.43
C GLY A 28 -7.92 0.31 -10.95
N PHE A 29 -7.78 1.54 -10.46
CA PHE A 29 -7.60 1.81 -9.03
C PHE A 29 -8.84 1.40 -8.20
N LEU A 30 -10.04 1.72 -8.70
CA LEU A 30 -11.29 1.40 -8.00
C LEU A 30 -11.45 -0.12 -7.84
N LEU A 31 -11.29 -0.87 -8.93
CA LEU A 31 -11.45 -2.33 -8.94
C LEU A 31 -10.27 -3.05 -8.27
N GLY A 32 -9.05 -2.53 -8.41
CA GLY A 32 -7.83 -3.20 -7.96
C GLY A 32 -7.44 -2.92 -6.52
N ALA A 33 -7.73 -1.72 -6.00
CA ALA A 33 -7.34 -1.32 -4.65
C ALA A 33 -8.54 -1.04 -3.74
N VAL A 34 -9.52 -0.27 -4.23
CA VAL A 34 -10.64 0.18 -3.40
C VAL A 34 -11.60 -0.96 -3.08
N VAL A 35 -11.99 -1.77 -4.07
CA VAL A 35 -12.92 -2.90 -3.87
C VAL A 35 -12.33 -3.95 -2.91
N PRO A 36 -11.11 -4.47 -3.10
CA PRO A 36 -10.52 -5.42 -2.14
C PRO A 36 -10.36 -4.82 -0.74
N GLY A 37 -9.93 -3.55 -0.64
CA GLY A 37 -9.81 -2.86 0.64
C GLY A 37 -11.14 -2.73 1.37
N ALA A 38 -12.22 -2.39 0.65
CA ALA A 38 -13.57 -2.32 1.22
C ALA A 38 -14.09 -3.69 1.67
N VAL A 39 -13.85 -4.74 0.89
CA VAL A 39 -14.22 -6.12 1.26
C VAL A 39 -13.52 -6.53 2.55
N LEU A 40 -12.21 -6.25 2.67
CA LEU A 40 -11.46 -6.54 3.89
C LEU A 40 -12.02 -5.77 5.10
N LEU A 41 -12.32 -4.48 4.95
CA LEU A 41 -12.91 -3.68 6.03
C LEU A 41 -14.24 -4.27 6.52
N VAL A 42 -15.13 -4.67 5.60
CA VAL A 42 -16.41 -5.30 5.97
C VAL A 42 -16.19 -6.64 6.68
N LEU A 43 -15.27 -7.46 6.17
CA LEU A 43 -14.98 -8.78 6.74
C LEU A 43 -14.46 -8.67 8.17
N VAL A 44 -13.67 -7.65 8.48
CA VAL A 44 -13.08 -7.41 9.80
C VAL A 44 -14.11 -6.93 10.80
N VAL A 45 -14.97 -6.00 10.39
CA VAL A 45 -16.09 -5.54 11.22
C VAL A 45 -17.01 -6.72 11.54
N TRP A 46 -17.31 -7.56 10.55
CA TRP A 46 -18.09 -8.77 10.75
C TRP A 46 -17.40 -9.76 11.69
N TRP A 47 -16.10 -9.99 11.52
CA TRP A 47 -15.28 -10.86 12.40
C TRP A 47 -15.25 -10.36 13.84
N TRP A 48 -15.14 -9.05 14.05
CA TRP A 48 -15.14 -8.42 15.36
C TRP A 48 -16.49 -8.59 16.08
N VAL A 49 -17.60 -8.41 15.36
CA VAL A 49 -18.96 -8.64 15.89
C VAL A 49 -19.24 -10.12 16.13
N ALA A 50 -18.64 -11.02 15.35
CA ALA A 50 -18.77 -12.47 15.52
C ALA A 50 -18.04 -13.03 16.75
N GLY A 51 -17.26 -12.21 17.48
CA GLY A 51 -16.59 -12.60 18.72
C GLY A 51 -15.52 -13.67 18.54
N GLN A 52 -14.99 -13.83 17.33
CA GLN A 52 -13.94 -14.80 17.02
C GLN A 52 -12.60 -14.36 17.64
N PRO A 53 -11.75 -15.33 18.08
CA PRO A 53 -10.45 -15.01 18.64
C PRO A 53 -9.65 -14.24 17.61
N ILE A 54 -9.24 -13.05 18.00
CA ILE A 54 -8.49 -12.14 17.16
C ILE A 54 -7.02 -12.54 17.26
N GLY A 55 -6.35 -12.78 16.13
CA GLY A 55 -4.95 -13.23 16.08
C GLY A 55 -3.93 -12.30 16.77
N TRP A 56 -4.37 -11.14 17.28
CA TRP A 56 -3.56 -10.23 18.10
C TRP A 56 -3.04 -10.83 19.40
N GLU A 57 -3.76 -11.76 20.01
CA GLU A 57 -3.30 -12.39 21.26
C GLU A 57 -2.04 -13.24 21.02
N THR A 58 -1.93 -13.86 19.84
CA THR A 58 -0.71 -14.54 19.37
C THR A 58 0.35 -13.58 18.81
N ALA A 59 -0.03 -12.37 18.36
CA ALA A 59 0.92 -11.37 17.91
C ALA A 59 1.73 -10.74 19.06
N ALA A 60 1.21 -10.77 20.29
CA ALA A 60 1.97 -10.37 21.48
C ALA A 60 3.16 -11.32 21.77
N GLY A 61 3.11 -12.57 21.30
CA GLY A 61 4.23 -13.51 21.30
C GLY A 61 5.10 -13.44 20.04
N ALA A 62 4.62 -12.82 18.98
CA ALA A 62 5.38 -12.51 17.77
C ALA A 62 6.18 -11.19 17.93
N THR A 63 6.73 -10.93 19.12
CA THR A 63 7.99 -10.20 19.17
C THR A 63 8.97 -11.00 18.33
N ALA A 64 9.27 -10.51 17.12
CA ALA A 64 10.31 -11.01 16.21
C ALA A 64 11.29 -11.95 16.92
N THR A 65 10.99 -13.26 16.94
CA THR A 65 11.81 -14.27 17.60
C THR A 65 13.01 -14.63 16.72
N ASP A 66 13.63 -13.61 16.16
CA ASP A 66 15.02 -13.60 15.73
C ASP A 66 15.79 -12.78 16.76
N ALA A 67 15.96 -13.36 17.95
CA ALA A 67 17.03 -13.10 18.91
C ALA A 67 17.35 -11.64 19.33
N HIS A 68 16.47 -10.65 19.19
CA HIS A 68 16.78 -9.26 19.60
C HIS A 68 15.67 -8.64 20.45
N GLU A 69 15.95 -8.43 21.73
CA GLU A 69 15.05 -7.88 22.78
C GLU A 69 14.72 -6.38 22.62
N HIS A 70 15.13 -5.73 21.53
CA HIS A 70 14.88 -4.31 21.30
C HIS A 70 14.23 -4.05 19.94
N PRO A 71 13.31 -3.07 19.83
CA PRO A 71 12.83 -2.58 18.55
C PRO A 71 14.03 -2.17 17.69
N ARG A 72 14.23 -2.84 16.55
CA ARG A 72 15.36 -2.54 15.66
C ARG A 72 15.15 -1.17 15.03
N TRP A 73 15.70 -0.14 15.65
CA TRP A 73 15.71 1.22 15.11
C TRP A 73 16.75 1.40 13.99
N THR A 74 17.68 0.45 13.84
CA THR A 74 18.73 0.48 12.82
C THR A 74 18.58 -0.67 11.81
N PRO A 75 18.74 -0.39 10.50
CA PRO A 75 18.65 -1.42 9.47
C PRO A 75 19.84 -2.38 9.55
N TYR A 76 19.57 -3.68 9.50
CA TYR A 76 20.59 -4.72 9.52
C TYR A 76 21.06 -5.02 8.09
N LEU A 77 22.17 -4.39 7.71
CA LEU A 77 22.76 -4.48 6.37
C LEU A 77 23.84 -5.57 6.35
N THR A 78 23.43 -6.84 6.26
CA THR A 78 24.37 -7.98 6.30
C THR A 78 24.60 -8.68 4.98
N GLY A 79 23.97 -8.23 3.90
CA GLY A 79 24.23 -8.79 2.57
C GLY A 79 23.58 -8.03 1.42
N LEU A 80 23.87 -8.51 0.20
CA LEU A 80 23.33 -7.97 -1.04
C LEU A 80 21.78 -8.04 -1.09
N GLY A 81 21.17 -8.96 -0.36
CA GLY A 81 19.71 -9.07 -0.23
C GLY A 81 19.07 -7.84 0.45
N THR A 82 19.66 -7.33 1.54
CA THR A 82 19.17 -6.10 2.21
C THR A 82 19.32 -4.89 1.29
N LEU A 83 20.39 -4.84 0.49
CA LEU A 83 20.59 -3.79 -0.51
C LEU A 83 19.55 -3.86 -1.63
N ALA A 84 19.22 -5.06 -2.12
CA ALA A 84 18.19 -5.26 -3.13
C ALA A 84 16.78 -4.89 -2.60
N PHE A 85 16.47 -5.25 -1.35
CA PHE A 85 15.25 -4.83 -0.67
C PHE A 85 15.15 -3.30 -0.55
N LEU A 86 16.24 -2.65 -0.12
CA LEU A 86 16.33 -1.19 -0.08
C LEU A 86 16.11 -0.58 -1.47
N GLY A 87 16.74 -1.15 -2.51
CA GLY A 87 16.56 -0.71 -3.90
C GLY A 87 15.11 -0.82 -4.38
N ALA A 88 14.41 -1.91 -4.05
CA ALA A 88 13.00 -2.08 -4.37
C ALA A 88 12.13 -1.05 -3.64
N MET A 89 12.42 -0.77 -2.36
CA MET A 89 11.70 0.24 -1.58
C MET A 89 11.91 1.65 -2.15
N LEU A 90 13.13 2.00 -2.57
CA LEU A 90 13.42 3.28 -3.23
C LEU A 90 12.75 3.38 -4.61
N MET A 91 12.74 2.29 -5.39
CA MET A 91 12.06 2.23 -6.69
C MET A 91 10.56 2.50 -6.56
N ASN A 92 9.94 2.13 -5.44
CA ASN A 92 8.53 2.45 -5.19
C ASN A 92 8.24 3.97 -5.12
N PHE A 93 9.26 4.79 -4.83
CA PHE A 93 9.17 6.26 -4.86
C PHE A 93 9.61 6.86 -6.20
N ALA A 94 10.08 6.04 -7.14
CA ALA A 94 10.41 6.53 -8.48
C ALA A 94 9.14 7.05 -9.18
N GLY A 95 9.24 8.25 -9.77
CA GLY A 95 8.11 8.88 -10.48
C GLY A 95 7.20 9.78 -9.63
N VAL A 96 7.46 9.93 -8.32
CA VAL A 96 6.74 10.91 -7.47
C VAL A 96 6.90 12.35 -8.00
N GLU A 97 8.03 12.66 -8.62
CA GLU A 97 8.29 13.96 -9.26
C GLU A 97 7.31 14.28 -10.39
N ALA A 98 6.84 13.26 -11.12
CA ALA A 98 5.85 13.44 -12.19
C ALA A 98 4.46 13.81 -11.67
N GLN A 99 4.18 13.58 -10.37
CA GLN A 99 2.95 14.06 -9.74
C GLN A 99 3.08 15.53 -9.29
N ALA A 100 4.31 16.01 -9.05
CA ALA A 100 4.57 17.37 -8.61
C ALA A 100 4.33 18.41 -9.72
N VAL A 101 4.42 18.05 -11.00
CA VAL A 101 4.17 19.00 -12.11
C VAL A 101 2.71 19.43 -12.23
N HIS A 102 1.76 18.63 -11.74
CA HIS A 102 0.33 18.98 -11.71
C HIS A 102 -0.02 19.96 -10.56
N THR A 103 0.93 20.26 -9.67
CA THR A 103 0.73 21.16 -8.53
C THR A 103 0.68 22.63 -8.94
N THR A 104 1.16 22.94 -10.15
CA THR A 104 1.07 24.27 -10.77
C THR A 104 -0.38 24.67 -11.07
N GLU A 105 -1.32 23.72 -11.10
CA GLU A 105 -2.75 23.95 -11.29
C GLU A 105 -3.47 24.37 -9.99
N LEU A 106 -2.77 24.36 -8.84
CA LEU A 106 -3.32 24.81 -7.56
C LEU A 106 -3.35 26.34 -7.47
N ARG A 107 -4.46 26.91 -6.99
CA ARG A 107 -4.61 28.37 -6.75
C ARG A 107 -3.53 28.95 -5.82
N ARG A 108 -3.04 28.19 -4.84
CA ARG A 108 -1.98 28.61 -3.89
C ARG A 108 -1.01 27.44 -3.59
N PRO A 109 -0.08 27.11 -4.50
CA PRO A 109 0.76 25.91 -4.39
C PRO A 109 1.60 25.90 -3.11
N LYS A 110 2.19 27.03 -2.73
CA LYS A 110 3.11 27.16 -1.56
C LYS A 110 2.52 26.71 -0.21
N ARG A 111 1.20 26.80 0.00
CA ARG A 111 0.53 26.32 1.24
C ARG A 111 -0.36 25.12 1.00
N GLN A 112 -1.04 25.06 -0.14
CA GLN A 112 -1.99 23.98 -0.42
C GLN A 112 -1.29 22.66 -0.74
N PHE A 113 -0.12 22.70 -1.39
CA PHE A 113 0.60 21.47 -1.72
C PHE A 113 1.14 20.75 -0.46
N PRO A 114 1.87 21.40 0.47
CA PRO A 114 2.32 20.73 1.70
C PRO A 114 1.14 20.27 2.57
N ALA A 115 0.08 21.07 2.67
CA ALA A 115 -1.10 20.70 3.45
C ALA A 115 -1.85 19.51 2.85
N ALA A 116 -2.02 19.47 1.52
CA ALA A 116 -2.67 18.36 0.83
C ALA A 116 -1.86 17.06 0.97
N ILE A 117 -0.53 17.12 0.83
CA ILE A 117 0.34 15.96 1.05
C ILE A 117 0.23 15.48 2.50
N LEU A 118 0.28 16.38 3.48
CA LEU A 118 0.18 16.00 4.89
C LEU A 118 -1.15 15.30 5.20
N ILE A 119 -2.25 15.85 4.70
CA ILE A 119 -3.57 15.23 4.84
C ILE A 119 -3.60 13.85 4.15
N ALA A 120 -3.06 13.75 2.94
CA ALA A 120 -3.00 12.48 2.22
C ALA A 120 -2.17 11.43 2.97
N VAL A 121 -1.04 11.82 3.58
CA VAL A 121 -0.21 10.93 4.41
C VAL A 121 -0.98 10.46 5.63
N VAL A 122 -1.64 11.36 6.37
CA VAL A 122 -2.41 11.00 7.56
C VAL A 122 -3.58 10.06 7.21
N VAL A 123 -4.33 10.38 6.15
CA VAL A 123 -5.46 9.55 5.70
C VAL A 123 -4.96 8.17 5.25
N SER A 124 -3.89 8.12 4.46
CA SER A 124 -3.31 6.86 3.99
C SER A 124 -2.78 6.03 5.15
N PHE A 125 -2.11 6.66 6.13
CA PHE A 125 -1.62 5.99 7.33
C PHE A 125 -2.76 5.33 8.10
N VAL A 126 -3.88 6.03 8.31
CA VAL A 126 -5.04 5.47 9.02
C VAL A 126 -5.64 4.29 8.23
N ILE A 127 -5.87 4.46 6.93
CA ILE A 127 -6.47 3.41 6.09
C ILE A 127 -5.57 2.18 6.03
N PHE A 128 -4.27 2.34 5.79
CA PHE A 128 -3.33 1.22 5.73
C PHE A 128 -3.10 0.57 7.08
N THR A 129 -3.06 1.35 8.17
CA THR A 129 -2.94 0.78 9.52
C THR A 129 -4.16 -0.07 9.82
N VAL A 130 -5.37 0.45 9.63
CA VAL A 130 -6.61 -0.32 9.84
C VAL A 130 -6.68 -1.51 8.90
N GLY A 131 -6.30 -1.38 7.63
CA GLY A 131 -6.28 -2.45 6.64
C GLY A 131 -5.26 -3.56 6.92
N SER A 132 -4.06 -3.19 7.37
CA SER A 132 -3.03 -4.15 7.78
C SER A 132 -3.44 -4.88 9.05
N LEU A 133 -3.97 -4.12 10.03
CA LEU A 133 -4.53 -4.66 11.26
C LEU A 133 -5.62 -5.67 10.90
N ALA A 134 -6.61 -5.26 10.12
CA ALA A 134 -7.65 -6.11 9.56
C ALA A 134 -7.18 -7.45 9.00
N VAL A 135 -6.15 -7.45 8.16
CA VAL A 135 -5.58 -8.68 7.58
C VAL A 135 -4.92 -9.55 8.65
N ALA A 136 -4.16 -8.95 9.57
CA ALA A 136 -3.54 -9.66 10.69
C ALA A 136 -4.57 -10.28 11.66
N ALA A 137 -5.79 -9.72 11.75
CA ALA A 137 -6.88 -10.29 12.53
C ALA A 137 -7.34 -11.66 12.03
N ILE A 138 -7.46 -11.76 10.71
CA ILE A 138 -8.20 -12.82 10.00
C ILE A 138 -7.26 -13.96 9.59
N VAL A 139 -5.99 -13.66 9.32
CA VAL A 139 -5.01 -14.65 8.87
C VAL A 139 -4.26 -15.24 10.08
N PRO A 140 -4.46 -16.53 10.43
CA PRO A 140 -3.67 -17.18 11.48
C PRO A 140 -2.19 -17.24 11.08
N TYR A 141 -1.31 -16.96 12.04
CA TYR A 141 0.14 -16.80 11.84
C TYR A 141 0.82 -18.02 11.17
N ASP A 142 0.25 -19.21 11.33
CA ASP A 142 0.78 -20.48 10.80
C ASP A 142 0.76 -20.60 9.25
N ARG A 143 0.23 -19.62 8.53
CA ARG A 143 0.12 -19.64 7.06
C ARG A 143 0.67 -18.40 6.35
N ILE A 144 1.36 -17.50 7.06
CA ILE A 144 1.95 -16.28 6.45
C ILE A 144 3.34 -16.54 5.84
N THR A 145 3.84 -17.79 5.88
CA THR A 145 5.16 -18.17 5.34
C THR A 145 5.12 -18.63 3.89
#